data_AF-A0A9P0MRI2-F1
#
_entry.id   AF-A0A9P0MRI2-F1
#
_cell.length_a   1.000
_cell.length_b   1.000
_cell.length_c   1.000
_cell.angle_alpha   90.00
_cell.angle_beta   90.00
_cell.angle_gamma   90.00
#
_symmetry.space_group_name_H-M   'P 1'
#
loop_
_entity.id
_entity.type
_entity.pdbx_description
1 polymer ?
#
loop_
_entity_poly.entity_id
_entity_poly.type
_entity_poly.pdbx_seq_one_letter_code
_entity_poly.pdbx_strand_id
1 'polypeptide(L)'
;MLSRLIQTFSVVRLLKSLSIYSIDKAMANEYVEDIVCQESEVPDNGMKVCDLGSDGGKVLLVKQKGEIFAVGTKCSHYGAPLANGALGNGRVRCPWHGACFNIKTGDIEDFPGLDSIPCYSVEVIEGGGVKVRARKHDLEKNKRMKNMVAKSPSNNNTFIIVGGGAAGQVCAETLRQEGFSGKLIMICAEKYSPYDRIKLSKQLDLGIDKIQLRPNTFYNEHDIDIMLNTKLVKLDAEKKTLELDNGQSLSYNLVFLATGSKPRKVDLPGVNLNNVFTLRSLSDASNINSSLSPESNVVIYGSSFIGMETAAYCVSHCKSVTVVGRSETPFQESLGSQLGNRIAKLFTDKGVHLKMSKSITEIKGETKVESVVLSDGETIPADVVILGLGSTFATEYLEGSGVDRSPSGSVLVNQFLETNCAGVFAGGDIAEAPVLAYDNNKRAAIGHWGLAHYHGRIAALNMVSKATPLKTVPFFWTMLFGTSFRYAGYGKAFDDIVGGGDLENLKYACYYCKGDKVIAVTTVGVDPIAAAFAERLSSGQEVLKSTVVSNPLSWHKD
;
A
#
# COMPACT_ATOMS: atom_id res chain seq x y z
N MET A 1 38.52 58.05 -31.66
CA MET A 1 38.30 56.59 -31.47
C MET A 1 38.07 56.17 -30.01
N LEU A 2 38.04 57.07 -29.01
CA LEU A 2 37.85 56.70 -27.60
C LEU A 2 36.42 56.85 -27.03
N SER A 3 35.47 57.47 -27.76
CA SER A 3 34.11 57.70 -27.25
C SER A 3 33.12 56.54 -27.50
N ARG A 4 33.44 55.60 -28.39
CA ARG A 4 32.55 54.47 -28.72
C ARG A 4 32.77 53.19 -27.89
N LEU A 5 33.89 53.07 -27.16
CA LEU A 5 34.15 51.91 -26.29
C LEU A 5 33.53 52.03 -24.88
N ILE A 6 33.30 53.24 -24.38
CA ILE A 6 32.75 53.45 -23.02
C ILE A 6 31.24 53.17 -22.98
N GLN A 7 30.51 53.45 -24.07
CA GLN A 7 29.08 53.13 -24.17
C GLN A 7 28.79 51.64 -24.29
N THR A 8 29.65 50.86 -24.95
CA THR A 8 29.44 49.41 -25.14
C THR A 8 29.71 48.61 -23.85
N PHE A 9 30.69 49.01 -23.04
CA PHE A 9 30.92 48.36 -21.73
C PHE A 9 29.80 48.64 -20.71
N SER A 10 29.20 49.83 -20.73
CA SER A 10 28.09 50.17 -19.82
C SER A 10 26.80 49.42 -20.17
N VAL A 11 26.52 49.20 -21.46
CA VAL A 11 25.31 48.50 -21.93
C VAL A 11 25.38 46.98 -21.69
N VAL A 12 26.56 46.37 -21.82
CA VAL A 12 26.74 44.92 -21.52
C VAL A 12 26.62 44.64 -20.01
N ARG A 13 27.05 45.57 -19.15
CA ARG A 13 26.87 45.47 -17.69
C ARG A 13 25.41 45.66 -17.27
N LEU A 14 24.69 46.58 -17.93
CA LEU A 14 23.25 46.80 -17.73
C LEU A 14 22.38 45.63 -18.21
N LEU A 15 22.74 45.00 -19.34
CA LEU A 15 22.01 43.84 -19.88
C LEU A 15 22.25 42.57 -19.06
N LYS A 16 23.46 42.37 -18.52
CA LYS A 16 23.71 41.31 -17.53
C LYS A 16 22.98 41.58 -16.22
N SER A 17 22.97 42.82 -15.72
CA SER A 17 22.21 43.15 -14.50
C SER A 17 20.71 43.03 -14.72
N LEU A 18 20.14 43.44 -15.86
CA LEU A 18 18.72 43.29 -16.19
C LEU A 18 18.32 41.81 -16.40
N SER A 19 19.18 40.99 -17.00
CA SER A 19 18.96 39.55 -17.14
C SER A 19 19.01 38.83 -15.79
N ILE A 20 19.94 39.19 -14.90
CA ILE A 20 20.01 38.65 -13.54
C ILE A 20 18.81 39.13 -12.73
N TYR A 21 18.46 40.42 -12.80
CA TYR A 21 17.31 40.98 -12.10
C TYR A 21 15.97 40.40 -12.56
N SER A 22 15.83 40.07 -13.85
CA SER A 22 14.61 39.47 -14.40
C SER A 22 14.49 37.97 -14.09
N ILE A 23 15.61 37.25 -13.95
CA ILE A 23 15.65 35.87 -13.45
C ILE A 23 15.38 35.84 -11.95
N ASP A 24 15.96 36.76 -11.17
CA ASP A 24 15.72 36.89 -9.72
C ASP A 24 14.26 37.26 -9.43
N LYS A 25 13.62 38.11 -10.25
CA LYS A 25 12.19 38.42 -10.12
C LYS A 25 11.28 37.24 -10.49
N ALA A 26 11.67 36.43 -11.48
CA ALA A 26 10.94 35.22 -11.85
C ALA A 26 11.10 34.11 -10.79
N MET A 27 12.30 33.95 -10.22
CA MET A 27 12.60 33.04 -9.11
C MET A 27 11.92 33.49 -7.80
N ALA A 28 11.88 34.80 -7.52
CA ALA A 28 11.17 35.35 -6.35
C ALA A 28 9.65 35.11 -6.42
N ASN A 29 9.09 34.92 -7.63
CA ASN A 29 7.66 34.66 -7.82
C ASN A 29 7.28 33.16 -7.71
N GLU A 30 8.27 32.26 -7.70
CA GLU A 30 8.08 30.80 -7.56
C GLU A 30 7.97 30.36 -6.09
N TYR A 31 8.50 31.15 -5.15
CA TYR A 31 8.49 30.85 -3.73
C TYR A 31 7.49 31.73 -2.97
N VAL A 32 7.00 31.20 -1.86
CA VAL A 32 6.30 31.95 -0.82
C VAL A 32 7.12 31.83 0.46
N GLU A 33 7.25 32.94 1.16
CA GLU A 33 7.99 33.04 2.41
C GLU A 33 7.21 33.91 3.39
N ASP A 34 6.97 33.41 4.60
CA ASP A 34 6.24 34.14 5.64
C ASP A 34 6.59 33.64 7.04
N ILE A 35 6.31 34.45 8.07
CA ILE A 35 6.31 34.03 9.46
C ILE A 35 4.94 33.44 9.77
N VAL A 36 4.89 32.14 10.02
CA VAL A 36 3.62 31.39 10.04
C VAL A 36 3.04 31.22 11.46
N CYS A 37 3.86 31.30 12.50
CA CYS A 37 3.45 31.34 13.92
C CYS A 37 4.64 31.68 14.83
N GLN A 38 4.40 31.78 16.13
CA GLN A 38 5.45 31.75 17.15
C GLN A 38 5.88 30.31 17.46
N GLU A 39 7.15 30.10 17.78
CA GLU A 39 7.70 28.79 18.17
C GLU A 39 6.95 28.20 19.37
N SER A 40 6.56 29.05 20.34
CA SER A 40 5.81 28.64 21.53
C SER A 40 4.41 28.09 21.22
N GLU A 41 3.89 28.34 20.03
CA GLU A 41 2.61 27.81 19.59
C GLU A 41 2.69 26.41 18.97
N VAL A 42 3.90 25.90 18.72
CA VAL A 42 4.11 24.53 18.24
C VAL A 42 4.48 23.68 19.46
N PRO A 43 3.61 22.76 19.92
CA PRO A 43 3.92 21.92 21.08
C PRO A 43 5.16 21.08 20.83
N ASP A 44 6.04 20.93 21.83
CA ASP A 44 7.16 19.99 21.70
C ASP A 44 6.64 18.55 21.59
N ASN A 45 7.20 17.79 20.65
CA ASN A 45 6.67 16.50 20.20
C ASN A 45 5.21 16.61 19.69
N GLY A 46 4.91 17.73 19.03
CA GLY A 46 3.61 18.04 18.49
C GLY A 46 3.67 18.53 17.05
N MET A 47 2.48 18.72 16.48
CA MET A 47 2.31 19.17 15.11
C MET A 47 1.32 20.34 15.07
N LYS A 48 1.53 21.29 14.15
CA LYS A 48 0.63 22.42 13.92
C LYS A 48 0.53 22.72 12.43
N VAL A 49 -0.69 22.87 11.91
CA VAL A 49 -0.89 23.37 10.55
C VAL A 49 -0.89 24.88 10.58
N CYS A 50 -0.12 25.51 9.70
CA CYS A 50 -0.11 26.96 9.53
C CYS A 50 -0.37 27.34 8.07
N ASP A 51 -1.02 28.47 7.86
CA ASP A 51 -1.13 29.10 6.55
C ASP A 51 0.22 29.75 6.20
N LEU A 52 0.62 29.68 4.92
CA LEU A 52 1.85 30.25 4.41
C LEU A 52 1.54 31.29 3.33
N GLY A 53 1.62 32.57 3.71
CA GLY A 53 1.27 33.70 2.85
C GLY A 53 -0.24 33.87 2.62
N SER A 54 -0.62 34.96 1.94
CA SER A 54 -2.02 35.31 1.65
C SER A 54 -2.70 34.42 0.61
N ASP A 55 -1.91 33.75 -0.24
CA ASP A 55 -2.40 33.07 -1.46
C ASP A 55 -2.74 31.58 -1.24
N GLY A 56 -2.88 31.14 0.02
CA GLY A 56 -3.63 29.92 0.38
C GLY A 56 -2.84 28.60 0.52
N GLY A 57 -1.51 28.65 0.56
CA GLY A 57 -0.69 27.47 0.88
C GLY A 57 -0.80 27.09 2.36
N LYS A 58 -0.71 25.79 2.69
CA LYS A 58 -0.63 25.31 4.08
C LYS A 58 0.59 24.42 4.27
N VAL A 59 1.22 24.55 5.43
CA VAL A 59 2.36 23.72 5.85
C VAL A 59 2.05 23.02 7.17
N LEU A 60 2.63 21.84 7.37
CA LEU A 60 2.61 21.14 8.65
C LEU A 60 3.95 21.40 9.35
N LEU A 61 3.90 22.18 10.42
CA LEU A 61 5.01 22.29 11.35
C LEU A 61 5.05 21.08 12.27
N VAL A 62 6.23 20.55 12.49
CA VAL A 62 6.49 19.49 13.47
C VAL A 62 7.60 19.96 14.38
N LYS A 63 7.36 20.01 15.69
CA LYS A 63 8.42 20.28 16.67
C LYS A 63 8.76 18.99 17.39
N GLN A 64 10.03 18.60 17.38
CA GLN A 64 10.49 17.40 18.04
C GLN A 64 11.87 17.62 18.65
N LYS A 65 11.99 17.39 19.96
CA LYS A 65 13.23 17.57 20.72
C LYS A 65 13.80 18.99 20.54
N GLY A 66 12.92 19.99 20.54
CA GLY A 66 13.29 21.40 20.37
C GLY A 66 13.58 21.85 18.93
N GLU A 67 13.67 20.94 17.95
CA GLU A 67 13.87 21.30 16.53
C GLU A 67 12.51 21.43 15.82
N ILE A 68 12.34 22.45 14.97
CA ILE A 68 11.15 22.63 14.12
C ILE A 68 11.46 22.20 12.69
N PHE A 69 10.51 21.47 12.09
CA PHE A 69 10.50 21.07 10.70
C PHE A 69 9.22 21.54 10.02
N ALA A 70 9.25 21.71 8.70
CA ALA A 70 8.09 22.05 7.90
C ALA A 70 7.94 21.06 6.73
N VAL A 71 6.78 20.40 6.63
CA VAL A 71 6.49 19.39 5.60
C VAL A 71 5.10 19.58 4.99
N GLY A 72 4.81 18.85 3.92
CA GLY A 72 3.48 18.77 3.31
C GLY A 72 2.39 18.37 4.31
N THR A 73 1.18 18.89 4.13
CA THR A 73 0.07 18.72 5.10
C THR A 73 -0.72 17.43 4.91
N LYS A 74 -0.63 16.81 3.73
CA LYS A 74 -1.39 15.61 3.38
C LYS A 74 -0.47 14.44 3.04
N CYS A 75 -0.94 13.23 3.32
CA CYS A 75 -0.30 11.99 2.88
C CYS A 75 -0.32 11.91 1.35
N SER A 76 0.83 11.62 0.74
CA SER A 76 0.99 11.50 -0.71
C SER A 76 0.24 10.32 -1.35
N HIS A 77 -0.25 9.37 -0.55
CA HIS A 77 -1.07 8.25 -1.03
C HIS A 77 -2.47 8.74 -1.44
N TYR A 78 -3.41 8.87 -0.49
CA TYR A 78 -4.79 9.29 -0.75
C TYR A 78 -5.18 10.59 -0.01
N GLY A 79 -4.21 11.44 0.33
CA GLY A 79 -4.48 12.81 0.79
C GLY A 79 -4.94 12.96 2.25
N ALA A 80 -4.77 11.93 3.08
CA ALA A 80 -5.11 11.99 4.50
C ALA A 80 -4.38 13.17 5.20
N PRO A 81 -5.06 13.99 6.03
CA PRO A 81 -4.41 15.05 6.79
C PRO A 81 -3.39 14.47 7.78
N LEU A 82 -2.10 14.82 7.62
CA LEU A 82 -1.02 14.28 8.46
C LEU A 82 -1.02 14.87 9.88
N ALA A 83 -1.61 16.05 10.08
CA ALA A 83 -1.85 16.62 11.40
C ALA A 83 -2.72 15.73 12.31
N ASN A 84 -3.54 14.86 11.70
CA ASN A 84 -4.37 13.88 12.42
C ASN A 84 -3.66 12.51 12.54
N GLY A 85 -2.41 12.40 12.10
CA GLY A 85 -1.61 11.18 12.15
C GLY A 85 -0.97 10.93 13.50
N ALA A 86 -0.14 9.88 13.57
CA ALA A 86 0.68 9.60 14.73
C ALA A 86 2.11 10.12 14.50
N LEU A 87 2.59 11.01 15.37
CA LEU A 87 3.96 11.48 15.34
C LEU A 87 4.87 10.48 16.07
N GLY A 88 5.84 9.92 15.35
CA GLY A 88 6.91 9.09 15.90
C GLY A 88 8.23 9.82 15.95
N ASN A 89 9.29 9.14 16.38
CA ASN A 89 10.64 9.72 16.39
C ASN A 89 11.18 9.87 14.96
N GLY A 90 11.25 11.11 14.48
CA GLY A 90 11.77 11.49 13.17
C GLY A 90 10.79 11.33 12.00
N ARG A 91 9.54 10.91 12.24
CA ARG A 91 8.56 10.63 11.17
C ARG A 91 7.11 10.82 11.62
N VAL A 92 6.23 11.07 10.66
CA VAL A 92 4.77 11.10 10.86
C VAL A 92 4.10 9.95 10.12
N ARG A 93 3.22 9.22 10.81
CA ARG A 93 2.43 8.11 10.27
C ARG A 93 1.02 8.56 9.92
N CYS A 94 0.63 8.31 8.68
CA CYS A 94 -0.68 8.60 8.13
C CYS A 94 -1.80 7.90 8.94
N PRO A 95 -2.87 8.60 9.33
CA PRO A 95 -3.95 8.00 10.12
C PRO A 95 -4.81 7.03 9.32
N TRP A 96 -4.85 7.15 7.99
CA TRP A 96 -5.76 6.36 7.17
C TRP A 96 -5.19 5.00 6.78
N HIS A 97 -3.97 4.96 6.28
CA HIS A 97 -3.40 3.79 5.61
C HIS A 97 -2.03 3.37 6.16
N GLY A 98 -1.48 4.10 7.13
CA GLY A 98 -0.24 3.73 7.80
C GLY A 98 1.06 4.15 7.10
N ALA A 99 1.02 4.82 5.95
CA ALA A 99 2.23 5.35 5.30
C ALA A 99 3.00 6.31 6.23
N CYS A 100 4.33 6.25 6.23
CA CYS A 100 5.18 7.12 7.06
C CYS A 100 6.03 8.04 6.22
N PHE A 101 6.28 9.25 6.73
CA PHE A 101 7.14 10.23 6.10
C PHE A 101 8.15 10.78 7.09
N ASN A 102 9.41 10.82 6.69
CA ASN A 102 10.48 11.45 7.45
C ASN A 102 10.17 12.95 7.64
N ILE A 103 10.21 13.47 8.87
CA ILE A 103 9.87 14.88 9.12
C ILE A 103 10.96 15.85 8.62
N LYS A 104 12.19 15.38 8.43
CA LYS A 104 13.31 16.21 7.97
C LYS A 104 13.37 16.27 6.44
N THR A 105 13.20 15.14 5.76
CA THR A 105 13.38 15.04 4.30
C THR A 105 12.05 14.96 3.52
N GLY A 106 10.94 14.68 4.21
CA GLY A 106 9.66 14.37 3.59
C GLY A 106 9.63 13.01 2.89
N ASP A 107 10.74 12.26 2.88
CA ASP A 107 10.81 10.97 2.20
C ASP A 107 9.80 9.99 2.80
N ILE A 108 9.08 9.26 1.93
CA ILE A 108 8.30 8.12 2.38
C ILE A 108 9.25 7.09 3.00
N GLU A 109 8.91 6.55 4.17
CA GLU A 109 9.70 5.59 4.95
C GLU A 109 8.96 4.26 5.18
N ASP A 110 7.63 4.33 5.25
CA ASP A 110 6.73 3.19 5.34
C ASP A 110 5.54 3.44 4.41
N PHE A 111 4.88 2.37 4.01
CA PHE A 111 3.98 2.34 2.85
C PHE A 111 2.52 2.14 3.30
N PRO A 112 1.49 2.42 2.46
CA PRO A 112 1.47 2.52 0.98
C PRO A 112 1.76 3.91 0.40
N GLY A 113 2.00 3.95 -0.91
CA GLY A 113 2.28 5.15 -1.70
C GLY A 113 3.61 5.04 -2.44
N LEU A 114 3.82 5.86 -3.47
CA LEU A 114 5.10 5.90 -4.21
C LEU A 114 5.86 7.21 -3.99
N ASP A 115 5.12 8.29 -3.78
CA ASP A 115 5.70 9.62 -3.69
C ASP A 115 5.99 9.98 -2.23
N SER A 116 7.04 10.78 -2.04
CA SER A 116 7.34 11.47 -0.80
C SER A 116 6.45 12.70 -0.63
N ILE A 117 6.44 13.31 0.53
CA ILE A 117 5.86 14.65 0.73
C ILE A 117 6.93 15.73 0.54
N PRO A 118 6.57 16.96 0.17
CA PRO A 118 7.52 18.06 0.15
C PRO A 118 8.00 18.40 1.56
N CYS A 119 9.25 18.86 1.65
CA CYS A 119 9.84 19.46 2.85
C CYS A 119 10.20 20.91 2.52
N TYR A 120 10.00 21.81 3.47
CA TYR A 120 10.17 23.24 3.28
C TYR A 120 11.30 23.77 4.17
N SER A 121 11.92 24.87 3.75
CA SER A 121 12.93 25.54 4.58
C SER A 121 12.22 26.18 5.76
N VAL A 122 12.79 26.02 6.95
CA VAL A 122 12.27 26.62 8.18
C VAL A 122 13.42 27.25 8.97
N GLU A 123 13.17 28.44 9.50
CA GLU A 123 14.09 29.22 10.32
C GLU A 123 13.32 29.80 11.51
N VAL A 124 13.84 29.65 12.72
CA VAL A 124 13.30 30.37 13.90
C VAL A 124 14.10 31.66 14.03
N ILE A 125 13.46 32.79 13.75
CA ILE A 125 14.11 34.11 13.77
C ILE A 125 14.15 34.71 15.18
N GLU A 126 14.93 35.77 15.36
CA GLU A 126 14.97 36.55 16.61
C GLU A 126 13.56 36.96 17.03
N GLY A 127 13.23 36.75 18.31
CA GLY A 127 11.88 36.95 18.84
C GLY A 127 10.95 35.73 18.74
N GLY A 128 11.43 34.59 18.21
CA GLY A 128 10.71 33.30 18.25
C GLY A 128 9.75 33.05 17.08
N GLY A 129 9.74 33.91 16.06
CA GLY A 129 8.93 33.72 14.87
C GLY A 129 9.41 32.53 14.03
N VAL A 130 8.51 31.64 13.62
CA VAL A 130 8.81 30.53 12.72
C VAL A 130 8.60 30.98 11.29
N LYS A 131 9.71 31.20 10.57
CA LYS A 131 9.72 31.61 9.18
C LYS A 131 9.82 30.38 8.28
N VAL A 132 8.92 30.24 7.31
CA VAL A 132 8.90 29.12 6.36
C VAL A 132 9.02 29.64 4.94
N ARG A 133 9.86 28.98 4.13
CA ARG A 133 9.98 29.24 2.68
C ARG A 133 9.70 27.96 1.88
N ALA A 134 8.76 28.05 0.95
CA ALA A 134 8.31 26.93 0.12
C ALA A 134 8.17 27.32 -1.36
N ARG A 135 8.33 26.37 -2.27
CA ARG A 135 7.95 26.55 -3.68
C ARG A 135 6.44 26.42 -3.82
N LYS A 136 5.80 27.34 -4.56
CA LYS A 136 4.35 27.31 -4.84
C LYS A 136 3.90 25.97 -5.42
N HIS A 137 4.68 25.45 -6.37
CA HIS A 137 4.42 24.17 -7.01
C HIS A 137 4.36 22.98 -6.02
N ASP A 138 5.23 22.98 -5.01
CA ASP A 138 5.31 21.91 -4.01
C ASP A 138 4.11 21.97 -3.05
N LEU A 139 3.66 23.19 -2.70
CA LEU A 139 2.45 23.41 -1.92
C LEU A 139 1.21 22.91 -2.65
N GLU A 140 1.10 23.20 -3.95
CA GLU A 140 -0.03 22.78 -4.80
C GLU A 140 -0.08 21.26 -4.99
N LYS A 141 1.06 20.64 -5.35
CA LYS A 141 1.12 19.20 -5.59
C LYS A 141 1.06 18.37 -4.31
N ASN A 142 1.66 18.85 -3.22
CA ASN A 142 1.82 18.15 -1.95
C ASN A 142 2.39 16.72 -2.12
N LYS A 143 3.22 16.50 -3.13
CA LYS A 143 3.92 15.23 -3.35
C LYS A 143 5.17 15.45 -4.18
N ARG A 144 6.17 14.61 -3.95
CA ARG A 144 7.48 14.68 -4.59
C ARG A 144 7.97 13.28 -4.93
N MET A 145 8.36 13.08 -6.18
CA MET A 145 9.12 11.89 -6.58
C MET A 145 10.58 12.08 -6.21
N LYS A 146 11.25 11.05 -5.68
CA LYS A 146 12.70 11.11 -5.43
C LYS A 146 13.45 11.07 -6.76
N ASN A 147 14.58 11.76 -6.82
CA ASN A 147 15.45 11.73 -7.99
C ASN A 147 15.93 10.31 -8.27
N MET A 148 16.07 9.98 -9.54
CA MET A 148 16.46 8.66 -10.02
C MET A 148 17.61 8.79 -11.02
N VAL A 149 18.56 7.86 -10.96
CA VAL A 149 19.60 7.77 -11.98
C VAL A 149 19.06 7.13 -13.26
N ALA A 150 19.64 7.49 -14.39
CA ALA A 150 19.42 6.81 -15.66
C ALA A 150 20.40 5.64 -15.83
N LYS A 151 20.16 4.80 -16.84
CA LYS A 151 21.08 3.73 -17.22
C LYS A 151 22.40 4.32 -17.72
N SER A 152 23.52 3.72 -17.32
CA SER A 152 24.86 4.07 -17.79
C SER A 152 25.43 2.94 -18.64
N PRO A 153 26.02 3.24 -19.82
CA PRO A 153 26.73 2.24 -20.63
C PRO A 153 27.93 1.59 -19.91
N SER A 154 28.44 2.21 -18.84
CA SER A 154 29.57 1.69 -18.06
C SER A 154 29.19 0.58 -17.07
N ASN A 155 27.90 0.39 -16.79
CA ASN A 155 27.42 -0.59 -15.82
C ASN A 155 26.75 -1.78 -16.55
N ASN A 156 27.47 -2.90 -16.62
CA ASN A 156 27.02 -4.10 -17.33
C ASN A 156 26.15 -5.03 -16.46
N ASN A 157 25.86 -4.67 -15.21
CA ASN A 157 25.01 -5.49 -14.36
C ASN A 157 23.55 -5.46 -14.84
N THR A 158 22.91 -6.62 -14.81
CA THR A 158 21.49 -6.80 -15.13
C THR A 158 20.75 -7.27 -13.89
N PHE A 159 19.82 -6.44 -13.42
CA PHE A 159 18.86 -6.81 -12.37
C PHE A 159 17.50 -7.07 -13.00
N ILE A 160 16.85 -8.16 -12.56
CA ILE A 160 15.53 -8.55 -13.06
C ILE A 160 14.52 -8.52 -11.92
N ILE A 161 13.35 -7.94 -12.16
CA ILE A 161 12.20 -7.94 -11.27
C ILE A 161 11.11 -8.79 -11.93
N VAL A 162 10.60 -9.80 -11.22
CA VAL A 162 9.55 -10.70 -11.73
C VAL A 162 8.25 -10.39 -11.01
N GLY A 163 7.36 -9.63 -11.65
CA GLY A 163 6.05 -9.26 -11.14
C GLY A 163 5.79 -7.75 -11.17
N GLY A 164 4.79 -7.34 -11.96
CA GLY A 164 4.34 -5.95 -12.09
C GLY A 164 3.35 -5.49 -11.00
N GLY A 165 3.58 -5.84 -9.74
CA GLY A 165 2.76 -5.40 -8.61
C GLY A 165 3.42 -4.29 -7.78
N ALA A 166 2.79 -3.92 -6.65
CA ALA A 166 3.32 -2.96 -5.68
C ALA A 166 4.80 -3.18 -5.33
N ALA A 167 5.17 -4.42 -4.98
CA ALA A 167 6.54 -4.78 -4.63
C ALA A 167 7.52 -4.55 -5.80
N GLY A 168 7.17 -5.00 -7.00
CA GLY A 168 8.01 -4.83 -8.19
C GLY A 168 8.18 -3.36 -8.57
N GLN A 169 7.10 -2.58 -8.53
CA GLN A 169 7.13 -1.15 -8.80
C GLN A 169 8.10 -0.43 -7.86
N VAL A 170 7.93 -0.59 -6.55
CA VAL A 170 8.79 0.10 -5.56
C VAL A 170 10.22 -0.41 -5.61
N CYS A 171 10.45 -1.69 -5.90
CA CYS A 171 11.80 -2.20 -6.11
C CYS A 171 12.49 -1.49 -7.28
N ALA A 172 11.80 -1.33 -8.41
CA ALA A 172 12.36 -0.67 -9.59
C ALA A 172 12.69 0.81 -9.32
N GLU A 173 11.76 1.54 -8.71
CA GLU A 173 11.99 2.95 -8.34
C GLU A 173 13.14 3.08 -7.34
N THR A 174 13.15 2.24 -6.29
CA THR A 174 14.19 2.31 -5.25
C THR A 174 15.57 2.00 -5.82
N LEU A 175 15.70 1.02 -6.73
CA LEU A 175 16.98 0.73 -7.39
C LEU A 175 17.52 1.97 -8.13
N ARG A 176 16.68 2.67 -8.90
CA ARG A 176 17.07 3.90 -9.59
C ARG A 176 17.32 5.06 -8.62
N GLN A 177 16.57 5.17 -7.54
CA GLN A 177 16.77 6.20 -6.50
C GLN A 177 18.09 6.01 -5.76
N GLU A 178 18.52 4.76 -5.58
CA GLU A 178 19.74 4.39 -4.85
C GLU A 178 20.97 4.20 -5.74
N GLY A 179 20.88 4.67 -6.99
CA GLY A 179 22.04 4.78 -7.88
C GLY A 179 22.35 3.53 -8.72
N PHE A 180 21.46 2.53 -8.78
CA PHE A 180 21.65 1.44 -9.72
C PHE A 180 21.48 1.94 -11.16
N SER A 181 22.59 1.98 -11.90
CA SER A 181 22.65 2.47 -13.28
C SER A 181 22.77 1.35 -14.33
N GLY A 182 22.66 0.08 -13.91
CA GLY A 182 22.72 -1.08 -14.81
C GLY A 182 21.41 -1.30 -15.58
N LYS A 183 21.35 -2.42 -16.33
CA LYS A 183 20.13 -2.84 -17.01
C LYS A 183 19.10 -3.32 -15.96
N LEU A 184 17.88 -2.80 -16.06
CA LEU A 184 16.78 -3.16 -15.16
C LEU A 184 15.61 -3.65 -16.01
N ILE A 185 15.21 -4.90 -15.81
CA ILE A 185 14.11 -5.54 -16.55
C ILE A 185 12.99 -5.86 -15.58
N MET A 186 11.76 -5.49 -15.90
CA MET A 186 10.56 -5.87 -15.15
C MET A 186 9.67 -6.78 -16.01
N ILE A 187 9.48 -8.02 -15.55
CA ILE A 187 8.65 -9.02 -16.22
C ILE A 187 7.24 -8.99 -15.63
N CYS A 188 6.24 -8.77 -16.48
CA CYS A 188 4.84 -8.61 -16.12
C CYS A 188 3.98 -9.62 -16.89
N ALA A 189 3.34 -10.54 -16.16
CA ALA A 189 2.44 -11.51 -16.78
C ALA A 189 1.17 -10.88 -17.37
N GLU A 190 0.75 -9.72 -16.87
CA GLU A 190 -0.43 -9.00 -17.34
C GLU A 190 -0.08 -8.04 -18.50
N LYS A 191 -1.10 -7.68 -19.29
CA LYS A 191 -0.97 -6.76 -20.44
C LYS A 191 -0.79 -5.29 -20.08
N TYR A 192 -0.75 -4.95 -18.80
CA TYR A 192 -0.69 -3.60 -18.30
C TYR A 192 0.53 -3.40 -17.41
N SER A 193 1.11 -2.20 -17.47
CA SER A 193 2.10 -1.73 -16.50
C SER A 193 1.51 -1.74 -15.07
N PRO A 194 2.37 -1.80 -14.03
CA PRO A 194 1.95 -1.82 -12.63
C PRO A 194 0.81 -0.86 -12.28
N TYR A 195 -0.19 -1.40 -11.60
CA TYR A 195 -1.42 -0.69 -11.25
C TYR A 195 -1.93 -1.07 -9.83
N ASP A 196 -2.77 -0.22 -9.27
CA ASP A 196 -3.32 -0.34 -7.93
C ASP A 196 -4.43 -1.40 -7.88
N ARG A 197 -4.05 -2.60 -7.43
CA ARG A 197 -4.94 -3.76 -7.41
C ARG A 197 -6.01 -3.69 -6.32
N ILE A 198 -5.83 -2.87 -5.29
CA ILE A 198 -6.77 -2.80 -4.15
C ILE A 198 -8.08 -2.09 -4.53
N LYS A 199 -8.09 -1.39 -5.66
CA LYS A 199 -9.26 -0.73 -6.21
C LYS A 199 -10.22 -1.71 -6.90
N LEU A 200 -9.71 -2.84 -7.39
CA LEU A 200 -10.50 -3.79 -8.19
C LEU A 200 -11.66 -4.42 -7.43
N SER A 201 -11.56 -4.64 -6.12
CA SER A 201 -12.66 -5.17 -5.30
C SER A 201 -13.65 -4.11 -4.81
N LYS A 202 -13.28 -2.84 -4.91
CA LYS A 202 -14.07 -1.70 -4.42
C LYS A 202 -14.84 -1.02 -5.54
N GLN A 203 -14.34 -1.13 -6.77
CA GLN A 203 -14.95 -0.57 -7.96
C GLN A 203 -14.58 -1.43 -9.17
N LEU A 204 -15.57 -2.12 -9.77
CA LEU A 204 -15.34 -3.08 -10.85
C LEU A 204 -15.29 -2.43 -12.25
N ASP A 205 -15.84 -1.23 -12.40
CA ASP A 205 -15.96 -0.46 -13.66
C ASP A 205 -14.74 0.45 -13.94
N LEU A 206 -13.57 0.10 -13.42
CA LEU A 206 -12.37 0.94 -13.55
C LEU A 206 -11.64 0.77 -14.89
N GLY A 207 -11.24 1.89 -15.48
CA GLY A 207 -10.26 1.94 -16.57
C GLY A 207 -8.82 1.92 -16.04
N ILE A 208 -7.90 1.34 -16.82
CA ILE A 208 -6.48 1.22 -16.44
C ILE A 208 -5.83 2.59 -16.16
N ASP A 209 -6.21 3.62 -16.91
CA ASP A 209 -5.73 5.00 -16.80
C ASP A 209 -5.94 5.62 -15.40
N LYS A 210 -6.97 5.16 -14.67
CA LYS A 210 -7.31 5.67 -13.32
C LYS A 210 -6.56 4.96 -12.19
N ILE A 211 -5.91 3.84 -12.50
CA ILE A 211 -5.34 2.94 -11.49
C ILE A 211 -3.87 2.60 -11.74
N GLN A 212 -3.27 3.02 -12.85
CA GLN A 212 -1.83 2.89 -13.05
C GLN A 212 -1.05 3.56 -11.91
N LEU A 213 -0.01 2.87 -11.45
CA LEU A 213 0.87 3.38 -10.41
C LEU A 213 1.80 4.47 -10.95
N ARG A 214 2.29 4.28 -12.17
CA ARG A 214 3.03 5.26 -12.96
C ARG A 214 2.53 5.23 -14.40
N PRO A 215 2.53 6.37 -15.12
CA PRO A 215 2.23 6.38 -16.55
C PRO A 215 3.28 5.58 -17.32
N ASN A 216 2.95 5.08 -18.52
CA ASN A 216 3.90 4.31 -19.31
C ASN A 216 5.19 5.07 -19.66
N THR A 217 5.12 6.41 -19.79
CA THR A 217 6.30 7.24 -20.07
C THR A 217 7.36 7.17 -18.98
N PHE A 218 6.95 6.95 -17.72
CA PHE A 218 7.84 6.83 -16.57
C PHE A 218 8.92 5.75 -16.76
N TYR A 219 8.53 4.58 -17.26
CA TYR A 219 9.46 3.46 -17.40
C TYR A 219 10.54 3.77 -18.46
N ASN A 220 10.16 4.45 -19.54
CA ASN A 220 11.11 4.90 -20.56
C ASN A 220 12.03 6.01 -20.03
N GLU A 221 11.49 6.99 -19.29
CA GLU A 221 12.25 8.11 -18.71
C GLU A 221 13.32 7.65 -17.70
N HIS A 222 13.14 6.48 -17.08
CA HIS A 222 14.05 5.91 -16.08
C HIS A 222 14.76 4.62 -16.53
N ASP A 223 14.75 4.34 -17.83
CA ASP A 223 15.40 3.18 -18.46
C ASP A 223 15.01 1.84 -17.80
N ILE A 224 13.73 1.62 -17.56
CA ILE A 224 13.17 0.37 -17.01
C ILE A 224 12.55 -0.41 -18.16
N ASP A 225 13.19 -1.52 -18.56
CA ASP A 225 12.73 -2.38 -19.64
C ASP A 225 11.53 -3.22 -19.14
N ILE A 226 10.30 -2.83 -19.50
CA ILE A 226 9.09 -3.57 -19.10
C ILE A 226 8.68 -4.61 -20.16
N MET A 227 8.57 -5.87 -19.75
CA MET A 227 8.12 -6.99 -20.57
C MET A 227 6.70 -7.39 -20.16
N LEU A 228 5.70 -6.86 -20.86
CA LEU A 228 4.28 -7.17 -20.64
C LEU A 228 3.89 -8.51 -21.30
N ASN A 229 2.77 -9.10 -20.87
CA ASN A 229 2.30 -10.40 -21.38
C ASN A 229 3.37 -11.50 -21.37
N THR A 230 4.27 -11.45 -20.39
CA THR A 230 5.41 -12.36 -20.31
C THR A 230 5.47 -12.96 -18.93
N LYS A 231 5.52 -14.29 -18.84
CA LYS A 231 5.52 -15.01 -17.57
C LYS A 231 6.83 -15.76 -17.37
N LEU A 232 7.38 -15.68 -16.16
CA LEU A 232 8.44 -16.58 -15.74
C LEU A 232 7.87 -18.00 -15.57
N VAL A 233 8.43 -18.98 -16.27
CA VAL A 233 8.02 -20.38 -16.15
C VAL A 233 9.03 -21.22 -15.38
N LYS A 234 10.31 -20.82 -15.35
CA LYS A 234 11.36 -21.53 -14.62
C LYS A 234 12.48 -20.61 -14.15
N LEU A 235 12.95 -20.84 -12.93
CA LEU A 235 14.18 -20.26 -12.38
C LEU A 235 15.26 -21.35 -12.25
N ASP A 236 16.45 -21.10 -12.79
CA ASP A 236 17.67 -21.86 -12.48
C ASP A 236 18.61 -20.94 -11.70
N ALA A 237 18.60 -21.09 -10.36
CA ALA A 237 19.33 -20.21 -9.46
C ALA A 237 20.85 -20.44 -9.50
N GLU A 238 21.29 -21.66 -9.83
CA GLU A 238 22.70 -22.01 -9.95
C GLU A 238 23.31 -21.35 -11.19
N LYS A 239 22.64 -21.46 -12.34
CA LYS A 239 23.07 -20.81 -13.59
C LYS A 239 22.73 -19.33 -13.68
N LYS A 240 21.94 -18.82 -12.73
CA LYS A 240 21.39 -17.46 -12.71
C LYS A 240 20.65 -17.11 -14.00
N THR A 241 19.74 -17.99 -14.41
CA THR A 241 18.93 -17.84 -15.62
C THR A 241 17.45 -17.99 -15.34
N LEU A 242 16.65 -17.24 -16.09
CA LEU A 242 15.19 -17.30 -16.14
C LEU A 242 14.75 -17.84 -17.49
N GLU A 243 13.73 -18.69 -17.50
CA GLU A 243 13.04 -19.15 -18.72
C GLU A 243 11.63 -18.56 -18.74
N LEU A 244 11.26 -17.93 -19.85
CA LEU A 244 9.98 -17.27 -20.04
C LEU A 244 9.03 -18.15 -20.86
N ASP A 245 7.72 -17.89 -20.74
CA ASP A 245 6.67 -18.62 -21.45
C ASP A 245 6.74 -18.52 -22.99
N ASN A 246 7.44 -17.51 -23.51
CA ASN A 246 7.73 -17.37 -24.94
C ASN A 246 9.00 -18.12 -25.40
N GLY A 247 9.64 -18.90 -24.51
CA GLY A 247 10.87 -19.65 -24.79
C GLY A 247 12.16 -18.83 -24.70
N GLN A 248 12.08 -17.52 -24.43
CA GLN A 248 13.27 -16.70 -24.21
C GLN A 248 13.94 -17.06 -22.88
N SER A 249 15.28 -17.06 -22.87
CA SER A 249 16.09 -17.17 -21.67
C SER A 249 16.79 -15.85 -21.33
N LEU A 250 16.81 -15.48 -20.05
CA LEU A 250 17.46 -14.27 -19.54
C LEU A 250 18.45 -14.60 -18.42
N SER A 251 19.68 -14.09 -18.52
CA SER A 251 20.65 -14.14 -17.43
C SER A 251 20.53 -12.90 -16.53
N TYR A 252 20.83 -13.07 -15.24
CA TYR A 252 20.81 -11.97 -14.27
C TYR A 252 22.03 -11.97 -13.35
N ASN A 253 22.38 -10.78 -12.84
CA ASN A 253 23.29 -10.65 -11.71
C ASN A 253 22.54 -10.84 -10.39
N LEU A 254 21.39 -10.18 -10.23
CA LEU A 254 20.44 -10.35 -9.13
C LEU A 254 18.99 -10.38 -9.67
N VAL A 255 18.11 -11.13 -9.01
CA VAL A 255 16.68 -11.20 -9.33
C VAL A 255 15.82 -10.97 -8.09
N PHE A 256 14.73 -10.21 -8.25
CA PHE A 256 13.69 -10.02 -7.24
C PHE A 256 12.38 -10.64 -7.69
N LEU A 257 11.91 -11.64 -6.94
CA LEU A 257 10.68 -12.39 -7.18
C LEU A 257 9.50 -11.73 -6.45
N ALA A 258 8.52 -11.25 -7.19
CA ALA A 258 7.38 -10.48 -6.70
C ALA A 258 6.07 -10.88 -7.41
N THR A 259 5.90 -12.17 -7.70
CA THR A 259 4.79 -12.71 -8.50
C THR A 259 3.43 -12.70 -7.80
N GLY A 260 3.40 -12.36 -6.51
CA GLY A 260 2.19 -12.21 -5.70
C GLY A 260 1.36 -13.49 -5.59
N SER A 261 0.07 -13.31 -5.26
CA SER A 261 -0.89 -14.41 -5.11
C SER A 261 -1.81 -14.58 -6.31
N LYS A 262 -2.45 -15.76 -6.39
CA LYS A 262 -3.54 -16.12 -7.30
C LYS A 262 -4.74 -16.67 -6.53
N PRO A 263 -5.98 -16.53 -7.03
CA PRO A 263 -7.16 -17.11 -6.39
C PRO A 263 -7.01 -18.62 -6.15
N ARG A 264 -7.51 -19.13 -5.02
CA ARG A 264 -7.54 -20.59 -4.80
C ARG A 264 -8.51 -21.20 -5.81
N LYS A 265 -8.06 -22.27 -6.48
CA LYS A 265 -8.96 -23.14 -7.24
C LYS A 265 -9.77 -23.98 -6.26
N VAL A 266 -11.04 -24.21 -6.59
CA VAL A 266 -11.93 -25.09 -5.84
C VAL A 266 -12.40 -26.20 -6.77
N ASP A 267 -12.42 -27.42 -6.25
CA ASP A 267 -13.09 -28.54 -6.91
C ASP A 267 -14.56 -28.52 -6.49
N LEU A 268 -15.41 -27.98 -7.37
CA LEU A 268 -16.82 -27.76 -7.13
C LEU A 268 -17.59 -28.04 -8.42
N PRO A 269 -18.58 -28.94 -8.42
CA PRO A 269 -19.41 -29.20 -9.60
C PRO A 269 -19.99 -27.90 -10.16
N GLY A 270 -19.84 -27.69 -11.47
CA GLY A 270 -20.30 -26.48 -12.16
C GLY A 270 -19.39 -25.24 -12.05
N VAL A 271 -18.23 -25.33 -11.40
CA VAL A 271 -17.30 -24.19 -11.26
C VAL A 271 -16.78 -23.62 -12.58
N ASN A 272 -16.80 -24.42 -13.65
CA ASN A 272 -16.37 -24.03 -14.99
C ASN A 272 -17.51 -23.48 -15.87
N LEU A 273 -18.73 -23.34 -15.34
CA LEU A 273 -19.84 -22.69 -16.07
C LEU A 273 -19.50 -21.22 -16.35
N ASN A 274 -20.08 -20.67 -17.42
CA ASN A 274 -19.99 -19.23 -17.67
C ASN A 274 -20.63 -18.45 -16.51
N ASN A 275 -20.16 -17.21 -16.32
CA ASN A 275 -20.54 -16.33 -15.20
C ASN A 275 -20.13 -16.81 -13.80
N VAL A 276 -19.19 -17.76 -13.71
CA VAL A 276 -18.47 -18.07 -12.47
C VAL A 276 -17.09 -17.41 -12.52
N PHE A 277 -16.84 -16.49 -11.60
CA PHE A 277 -15.66 -15.63 -11.61
C PHE A 277 -14.82 -15.76 -10.34
N THR A 278 -13.53 -15.48 -10.48
CA THR A 278 -12.66 -15.04 -9.37
C THR A 278 -12.32 -13.57 -9.58
N LEU A 279 -11.78 -12.89 -8.55
CA LEU A 279 -11.33 -11.50 -8.69
C LEU A 279 -9.87 -11.32 -8.27
N ARG A 280 -8.98 -11.07 -9.23
CA ARG A 280 -7.57 -10.71 -9.00
C ARG A 280 -7.02 -9.70 -10.00
N SER A 281 -7.41 -9.81 -11.27
CA SER A 281 -6.91 -8.97 -12.38
C SER A 281 -7.92 -7.90 -12.78
N LEU A 282 -7.46 -6.88 -13.53
CA LEU A 282 -8.38 -5.90 -14.10
C LEU A 282 -9.38 -6.56 -15.07
N SER A 283 -8.92 -7.56 -15.82
CA SER A 283 -9.80 -8.36 -16.69
C SER A 283 -10.89 -9.08 -15.91
N ASP A 284 -10.59 -9.63 -14.73
CA ASP A 284 -11.60 -10.25 -13.87
C ASP A 284 -12.66 -9.24 -13.44
N ALA A 285 -12.22 -8.05 -12.98
CA ALA A 285 -13.13 -6.99 -12.56
C ALA A 285 -14.06 -6.54 -13.70
N SER A 286 -13.50 -6.30 -14.90
CA SER A 286 -14.27 -5.93 -16.08
C SER A 286 -15.25 -7.02 -16.52
N ASN A 287 -14.86 -8.30 -16.44
CA ASN A 287 -15.73 -9.42 -16.79
C ASN A 287 -16.89 -9.56 -15.81
N ILE A 288 -16.63 -9.45 -14.50
CA ILE A 288 -17.70 -9.44 -13.49
C ILE A 288 -18.65 -8.28 -13.77
N ASN A 289 -18.13 -7.06 -13.92
CA ASN A 289 -18.94 -5.87 -14.15
C ASN A 289 -19.85 -6.00 -15.38
N SER A 290 -19.32 -6.57 -16.47
CA SER A 290 -20.06 -6.75 -17.73
C SER A 290 -21.18 -7.80 -17.64
N SER A 291 -21.11 -8.71 -16.65
CA SER A 291 -22.16 -9.70 -16.38
C SER A 291 -23.22 -9.21 -15.39
N LEU A 292 -23.03 -8.05 -14.76
CA LEU A 292 -24.03 -7.45 -13.86
C LEU A 292 -25.15 -6.76 -14.65
N SER A 293 -26.37 -6.90 -14.16
CA SER A 293 -27.54 -6.15 -14.64
C SER A 293 -28.54 -5.94 -13.51
N PRO A 294 -29.44 -4.95 -13.59
CA PRO A 294 -30.47 -4.72 -12.57
C PRO A 294 -31.35 -5.94 -12.25
N GLU A 295 -31.42 -6.94 -13.13
CA GLU A 295 -32.20 -8.17 -12.93
C GLU A 295 -31.39 -9.35 -12.38
N SER A 296 -30.06 -9.25 -12.37
CA SER A 296 -29.16 -10.35 -12.00
C SER A 296 -29.19 -10.66 -10.50
N ASN A 297 -29.15 -11.95 -10.15
CA ASN A 297 -28.94 -12.46 -8.81
C ASN A 297 -27.46 -12.82 -8.66
N VAL A 298 -26.76 -12.17 -7.74
CA VAL A 298 -25.32 -12.36 -7.54
C VAL A 298 -25.09 -13.18 -6.27
N VAL A 299 -24.34 -14.28 -6.39
CA VAL A 299 -23.88 -15.05 -5.24
C VAL A 299 -22.38 -14.90 -5.06
N ILE A 300 -21.97 -14.43 -3.89
CA ILE A 300 -20.57 -14.37 -3.47
C ILE A 300 -20.29 -15.58 -2.59
N TYR A 301 -19.35 -16.44 -2.99
CA TYR A 301 -18.90 -17.56 -2.17
C TYR A 301 -17.64 -17.19 -1.39
N GLY A 302 -17.80 -16.79 -0.13
CA GLY A 302 -16.74 -16.41 0.78
C GLY A 302 -16.98 -15.06 1.47
N SER A 303 -16.86 -15.04 2.80
CA SER A 303 -17.06 -13.87 3.66
C SER A 303 -15.74 -13.20 4.09
N SER A 304 -14.75 -13.21 3.19
CA SER A 304 -13.44 -12.58 3.35
C SER A 304 -13.40 -11.18 2.72
N PHE A 305 -12.27 -10.46 2.79
CA PHE A 305 -12.21 -9.04 2.39
C PHE A 305 -12.63 -8.81 0.94
N ILE A 306 -12.09 -9.58 0.00
CA ILE A 306 -12.45 -9.44 -1.42
C ILE A 306 -13.94 -9.74 -1.62
N GLY A 307 -14.44 -10.84 -1.05
CA GLY A 307 -15.85 -11.21 -1.20
C GLY A 307 -16.81 -10.15 -0.64
N MET A 308 -16.52 -9.63 0.56
CA MET A 308 -17.35 -8.61 1.21
C MET A 308 -17.26 -7.25 0.52
N GLU A 309 -16.08 -6.84 0.04
CA GLU A 309 -15.93 -5.60 -0.76
C GLU A 309 -16.70 -5.70 -2.08
N THR A 310 -16.58 -6.85 -2.78
CA THR A 310 -17.33 -7.08 -4.02
C THR A 310 -18.83 -7.15 -3.79
N ALA A 311 -19.29 -7.80 -2.71
CA ALA A 311 -20.69 -7.76 -2.31
C ALA A 311 -21.19 -6.32 -2.11
N ALA A 312 -20.40 -5.48 -1.42
CA ALA A 312 -20.76 -4.08 -1.20
C ALA A 312 -20.86 -3.27 -2.49
N TYR A 313 -20.04 -3.57 -3.50
CA TYR A 313 -20.15 -2.98 -4.84
C TYR A 313 -21.42 -3.48 -5.56
N CYS A 314 -21.66 -4.80 -5.58
CA CYS A 314 -22.74 -5.38 -6.38
C CYS A 314 -24.15 -4.94 -5.94
N VAL A 315 -24.36 -4.62 -4.65
CA VAL A 315 -25.68 -4.27 -4.10
C VAL A 315 -26.42 -3.18 -4.89
N SER A 316 -25.72 -2.21 -5.47
CA SER A 316 -26.33 -1.13 -6.27
C SER A 316 -26.37 -1.41 -7.79
N HIS A 317 -25.94 -2.58 -8.23
CA HIS A 317 -25.75 -2.92 -9.65
C HIS A 317 -26.55 -4.17 -10.08
N CYS A 318 -27.27 -4.80 -9.15
CA CYS A 318 -28.02 -6.02 -9.40
C CYS A 318 -29.31 -6.12 -8.58
N LYS A 319 -30.13 -7.14 -8.87
CA LYS A 319 -31.41 -7.38 -8.20
C LYS A 319 -31.24 -7.83 -6.77
N SER A 320 -30.31 -8.75 -6.55
CA SER A 320 -30.04 -9.35 -5.25
C SER A 320 -28.57 -9.74 -5.10
N VAL A 321 -28.06 -9.66 -3.87
CA VAL A 321 -26.73 -10.14 -3.50
C VAL A 321 -26.87 -11.10 -2.32
N THR A 322 -26.34 -12.31 -2.48
CA THR A 322 -26.22 -13.29 -1.40
C THR A 322 -24.76 -13.62 -1.14
N VAL A 323 -24.30 -13.49 0.10
CA VAL A 323 -22.97 -13.97 0.52
C VAL A 323 -23.13 -15.30 1.25
N VAL A 324 -22.44 -16.33 0.78
CA VAL A 324 -22.35 -17.64 1.43
C VAL A 324 -21.00 -17.76 2.12
N GLY A 325 -21.00 -17.99 3.43
CA GLY A 325 -19.79 -18.04 4.25
C GLY A 325 -19.77 -19.24 5.18
N ARG A 326 -18.61 -19.88 5.34
CA ARG A 326 -18.43 -21.06 6.20
C ARG A 326 -18.37 -20.73 7.68
N SER A 327 -17.87 -19.55 8.03
CA SER A 327 -17.82 -19.05 9.40
C SER A 327 -19.20 -18.60 9.86
N GLU A 328 -19.40 -18.45 11.18
CA GLU A 328 -20.66 -17.95 11.74
C GLU A 328 -20.87 -16.47 11.43
N THR A 329 -19.76 -15.71 11.36
CA THR A 329 -19.76 -14.29 11.04
C THR A 329 -18.69 -13.95 9.99
N PRO A 330 -18.87 -12.89 9.19
CA PRO A 330 -17.80 -12.37 8.34
C PRO A 330 -16.56 -12.04 9.17
N PHE A 331 -15.39 -12.31 8.59
CA PHE A 331 -14.10 -12.00 9.22
C PHE A 331 -13.84 -12.65 10.59
N GLN A 332 -14.59 -13.66 11.02
CA GLN A 332 -14.48 -14.25 12.36
C GLN A 332 -13.03 -14.57 12.79
N GLU A 333 -12.25 -15.21 11.90
CA GLU A 333 -10.84 -15.56 12.19
C GLU A 333 -9.92 -14.33 12.32
N SER A 334 -10.22 -13.24 11.60
CA SER A 334 -9.34 -12.06 11.54
C SER A 334 -9.74 -10.96 12.52
N LEU A 335 -11.05 -10.80 12.75
CA LEU A 335 -11.64 -9.69 13.49
C LEU A 335 -12.43 -10.09 14.74
N GLY A 336 -12.66 -11.39 14.94
CA GLY A 336 -13.48 -11.91 16.03
C GLY A 336 -14.99 -11.74 15.78
N SER A 337 -15.78 -12.55 16.49
CA SER A 337 -17.24 -12.65 16.26
C SER A 337 -18.01 -11.37 16.60
N GLN A 338 -17.55 -10.56 17.57
CA GLN A 338 -18.27 -9.35 17.98
C GLN A 338 -18.30 -8.30 16.85
N LEU A 339 -17.13 -7.98 16.30
CA LEU A 339 -17.03 -7.06 15.16
C LEU A 339 -17.60 -7.71 13.89
N GLY A 340 -17.40 -9.02 13.69
CA GLY A 340 -18.00 -9.79 12.61
C GLY A 340 -19.53 -9.70 12.58
N ASN A 341 -20.19 -9.85 13.72
CA ASN A 341 -21.65 -9.69 13.86
C ASN A 341 -22.11 -8.28 13.49
N ARG A 342 -21.39 -7.25 13.98
CA ARG A 342 -21.75 -5.87 13.64
C ARG A 342 -21.59 -5.58 12.15
N ILE A 343 -20.55 -6.13 11.52
CA ILE A 343 -20.36 -6.06 10.06
C ILE A 343 -21.46 -6.84 9.33
N ALA A 344 -21.85 -8.02 9.82
CA ALA A 344 -22.97 -8.76 9.25
C ALA A 344 -24.26 -7.91 9.25
N LYS A 345 -24.55 -7.24 10.37
CA LYS A 345 -25.66 -6.29 10.47
C LYS A 345 -25.55 -5.14 9.47
N LEU A 346 -24.36 -4.56 9.29
CA LEU A 346 -24.14 -3.51 8.28
C LEU A 346 -24.51 -4.01 6.87
N PHE A 347 -24.17 -5.25 6.53
CA PHE A 347 -24.49 -5.83 5.23
C PHE A 347 -25.99 -6.12 5.08
N THR A 348 -26.64 -6.71 6.09
CA THR A 348 -28.08 -6.96 6.04
C THR A 348 -28.89 -5.65 5.99
N ASP A 349 -28.46 -4.62 6.72
CA ASP A 349 -29.09 -3.27 6.68
C ASP A 349 -28.95 -2.62 5.29
N LYS A 350 -27.98 -3.06 4.48
CA LYS A 350 -27.78 -2.65 3.08
C LYS A 350 -28.43 -3.59 2.06
N GLY A 351 -29.22 -4.56 2.52
CA GLY A 351 -30.02 -5.44 1.66
C GLY A 351 -29.28 -6.66 1.10
N VAL A 352 -28.07 -6.98 1.58
CA VAL A 352 -27.40 -8.23 1.19
C VAL A 352 -27.82 -9.38 2.11
N HIS A 353 -28.16 -10.52 1.49
CA HIS A 353 -28.52 -11.74 2.19
C HIS A 353 -27.27 -12.48 2.65
N LEU A 354 -27.18 -12.81 3.94
CA LEU A 354 -26.05 -13.57 4.48
C LEU A 354 -26.48 -15.00 4.80
N LYS A 355 -25.81 -15.96 4.17
CA LYS A 355 -25.95 -17.41 4.38
C LYS A 355 -24.67 -17.91 5.07
N MET A 356 -24.55 -17.60 6.35
CA MET A 356 -23.40 -17.95 7.19
C MET A 356 -23.50 -19.40 7.70
N SER A 357 -22.38 -19.97 8.14
CA SER A 357 -22.25 -21.39 8.48
C SER A 357 -22.73 -22.35 7.36
N LYS A 358 -22.62 -21.91 6.10
CA LYS A 358 -23.00 -22.69 4.91
C LYS A 358 -21.85 -22.75 3.90
N SER A 359 -21.86 -23.77 3.05
CA SER A 359 -21.02 -23.85 1.85
C SER A 359 -21.86 -24.10 0.60
N ILE A 360 -21.30 -23.78 -0.56
CA ILE A 360 -21.87 -24.22 -1.84
C ILE A 360 -21.35 -25.62 -2.14
N THR A 361 -22.25 -26.54 -2.49
CA THR A 361 -21.92 -27.93 -2.85
C THR A 361 -21.99 -28.17 -4.35
N GLU A 362 -22.76 -27.38 -5.08
CA GLU A 362 -22.91 -27.47 -6.54
C GLU A 362 -23.33 -26.12 -7.12
N ILE A 363 -22.80 -25.78 -8.30
CA ILE A 363 -23.26 -24.68 -9.15
C ILE A 363 -24.00 -25.30 -10.33
N LYS A 364 -25.26 -24.93 -10.54
CA LYS A 364 -26.14 -25.52 -11.57
C LYS A 364 -26.35 -24.58 -12.75
N GLY A 365 -26.46 -25.18 -13.92
CA GLY A 365 -26.82 -24.54 -15.18
C GLY A 365 -26.34 -25.38 -16.37
N GLU A 366 -26.85 -25.09 -17.57
CA GLU A 366 -26.43 -25.80 -18.78
C GLU A 366 -25.16 -25.19 -19.40
N THR A 367 -25.20 -23.89 -19.70
CA THR A 367 -24.09 -23.15 -20.36
C THR A 367 -23.50 -22.06 -19.48
N LYS A 368 -24.32 -21.48 -18.60
CA LYS A 368 -23.97 -20.46 -17.60
C LYS A 368 -24.65 -20.81 -16.30
N VAL A 369 -24.19 -20.22 -15.19
CA VAL A 369 -24.84 -20.42 -13.90
C VAL A 369 -26.29 -19.91 -13.92
N GLU A 370 -27.17 -20.69 -13.26
CA GLU A 370 -28.59 -20.39 -13.06
C GLU A 370 -28.97 -20.48 -11.57
N SER A 371 -28.29 -21.33 -10.79
CA SER A 371 -28.49 -21.46 -9.35
C SER A 371 -27.28 -22.07 -8.66
N VAL A 372 -27.24 -21.99 -7.33
CA VAL A 372 -26.29 -22.73 -6.50
C VAL A 372 -27.01 -23.54 -5.44
N VAL A 373 -26.49 -24.72 -5.12
CA VAL A 373 -26.97 -25.60 -4.06
C VAL A 373 -26.09 -25.42 -2.84
N LEU A 374 -26.71 -25.19 -1.70
CA LEU A 374 -26.03 -25.03 -0.41
C LEU A 374 -25.89 -26.37 0.31
N SER A 375 -25.04 -26.41 1.32
CA SER A 375 -24.73 -27.61 2.12
C SER A 375 -25.91 -28.19 2.89
N ASP A 376 -26.99 -27.43 3.06
CA ASP A 376 -28.25 -27.89 3.69
C ASP A 376 -29.33 -28.27 2.66
N GLY A 377 -28.98 -28.29 1.38
CA GLY A 377 -29.90 -28.63 0.28
C GLY A 377 -30.72 -27.45 -0.25
N GLU A 378 -30.64 -26.26 0.36
CA GLU A 378 -31.27 -25.04 -0.17
C GLU A 378 -30.68 -24.73 -1.54
N THR A 379 -31.53 -24.45 -2.54
CA THR A 379 -31.10 -23.97 -3.86
C THR A 379 -31.49 -22.51 -4.00
N ILE A 380 -30.53 -21.65 -4.33
CA ILE A 380 -30.76 -20.21 -4.52
C ILE A 380 -30.47 -19.81 -5.99
N PRO A 381 -31.30 -18.95 -6.60
CA PRO A 381 -31.04 -18.43 -7.95
C PRO A 381 -29.71 -17.66 -8.01
N ALA A 382 -28.96 -17.83 -9.10
CA ALA A 382 -27.69 -17.15 -9.31
C ALA A 382 -27.44 -16.98 -10.82
N ASP A 383 -27.31 -15.74 -11.28
CA ASP A 383 -26.94 -15.40 -12.65
C ASP A 383 -25.42 -15.12 -12.76
N VAL A 384 -24.80 -14.79 -11.63
CA VAL A 384 -23.37 -14.53 -11.45
C VAL A 384 -22.90 -15.13 -10.13
N VAL A 385 -21.81 -15.89 -10.16
CA VAL A 385 -21.13 -16.41 -8.97
C VAL A 385 -19.72 -15.85 -8.88
N ILE A 386 -19.33 -15.30 -7.72
CA ILE A 386 -17.99 -14.77 -7.49
C ILE A 386 -17.34 -15.54 -6.33
N LEU A 387 -16.21 -16.18 -6.62
CA LEU A 387 -15.47 -17.02 -5.68
C LEU A 387 -14.48 -16.17 -4.88
N GLY A 388 -14.82 -15.91 -3.61
CA GLY A 388 -14.04 -15.17 -2.61
C GLY A 388 -13.35 -16.06 -1.58
N LEU A 389 -12.85 -17.23 -2.00
CA LEU A 389 -12.35 -18.32 -1.14
C LEU A 389 -10.87 -18.17 -0.69
N GLY A 390 -10.33 -16.95 -0.80
CA GLY A 390 -8.94 -16.65 -0.51
C GLY A 390 -7.98 -16.95 -1.67
N SER A 391 -6.68 -16.86 -1.40
CA SER A 391 -5.63 -16.96 -2.40
C SER A 391 -4.52 -17.93 -1.99
N THR A 392 -3.72 -18.35 -2.97
CA THR A 392 -2.46 -19.08 -2.79
C THR A 392 -1.33 -18.35 -3.51
N PHE A 393 -0.08 -18.71 -3.26
CA PHE A 393 1.09 -18.04 -3.81
C PHE A 393 1.35 -18.47 -5.27
N ALA A 394 1.74 -17.53 -6.14
CA ALA A 394 2.14 -17.83 -7.50
C ALA A 394 3.64 -18.18 -7.54
N THR A 395 3.99 -19.40 -7.13
CA THR A 395 5.40 -19.85 -6.92
C THR A 395 5.73 -21.16 -7.64
N GLU A 396 4.93 -21.57 -8.63
CA GLU A 396 5.14 -22.85 -9.35
C GLU A 396 6.48 -22.90 -10.10
N TYR A 397 6.91 -21.77 -10.66
CA TYR A 397 8.17 -21.65 -11.43
C TYR A 397 9.44 -21.90 -10.58
N LEU A 398 9.29 -22.04 -9.27
CA LEU A 398 10.37 -22.35 -8.33
C LEU A 398 10.56 -23.86 -8.10
N GLU A 399 9.70 -24.70 -8.67
CA GLU A 399 9.91 -26.14 -8.62
C GLU A 399 11.25 -26.53 -9.27
N GLY A 400 12.09 -27.25 -8.52
CA GLY A 400 13.44 -27.61 -8.96
C GLY A 400 14.45 -26.45 -9.00
N SER A 401 14.09 -25.24 -8.55
CA SER A 401 14.99 -24.07 -8.62
C SER A 401 16.05 -24.01 -7.50
N GLY A 402 15.88 -24.81 -6.44
CA GLY A 402 16.68 -24.74 -5.21
C GLY A 402 16.21 -23.69 -4.20
N VAL A 403 15.25 -22.83 -4.55
CA VAL A 403 14.69 -21.83 -3.62
C VAL A 403 13.75 -22.49 -2.60
N ASP A 404 14.02 -22.25 -1.32
CA ASP A 404 13.24 -22.81 -0.21
C ASP A 404 11.83 -22.21 -0.16
N ARG A 405 10.84 -23.11 -0.08
CA ARG A 405 9.43 -22.76 0.09
C ARG A 405 8.86 -23.43 1.33
N SER A 406 7.94 -22.75 2.01
CA SER A 406 7.16 -23.36 3.09
C SER A 406 6.22 -24.44 2.51
N PRO A 407 5.66 -25.32 3.36
CA PRO A 407 4.63 -26.28 2.93
C PRO A 407 3.41 -25.62 2.26
N SER A 408 3.14 -24.35 2.56
CA SER A 408 2.05 -23.59 1.94
C SER A 408 2.41 -22.98 0.58
N GLY A 409 3.69 -23.05 0.18
CA GLY A 409 4.20 -22.54 -1.09
C GLY A 409 4.74 -21.11 -1.06
N SER A 410 4.73 -20.42 0.09
CA SER A 410 5.43 -19.13 0.26
C SER A 410 6.94 -19.30 0.20
N VAL A 411 7.66 -18.28 -0.27
CA VAL A 411 9.11 -18.24 -0.36
C VAL A 411 9.70 -17.80 0.97
N LEU A 412 10.62 -18.58 1.53
CA LEU A 412 11.27 -18.24 2.79
C LEU A 412 12.36 -17.21 2.54
N VAL A 413 12.31 -16.08 3.28
CA VAL A 413 13.34 -15.04 3.19
C VAL A 413 13.85 -14.62 4.57
N ASN A 414 15.03 -14.02 4.60
CA ASN A 414 15.59 -13.38 5.80
C ASN A 414 15.08 -11.92 5.93
N GLN A 415 15.56 -11.19 6.94
CA GLN A 415 15.20 -9.78 7.17
C GLN A 415 15.68 -8.82 6.06
N PHE A 416 16.57 -9.26 5.16
CA PHE A 416 17.06 -8.49 4.02
C PHE A 416 16.33 -8.84 2.72
N LEU A 417 15.31 -9.71 2.80
CA LEU A 417 14.48 -10.23 1.70
C LEU A 417 15.27 -11.16 0.75
N GLU A 418 16.39 -11.71 1.23
CA GLU A 418 17.18 -12.70 0.52
C GLU A 418 16.61 -14.10 0.76
N THR A 419 16.60 -14.92 -0.29
CA THR A 419 16.31 -16.36 -0.19
C THR A 419 17.57 -17.14 0.24
N ASN A 420 17.46 -18.47 0.32
CA ASN A 420 18.62 -19.36 0.49
C ASN A 420 19.54 -19.39 -0.74
N CYS A 421 19.09 -18.92 -1.91
CA CYS A 421 19.87 -18.89 -3.13
C CYS A 421 20.55 -17.53 -3.33
N ALA A 422 21.88 -17.52 -3.49
CA ALA A 422 22.67 -16.30 -3.64
C ALA A 422 22.22 -15.46 -4.86
N GLY A 423 21.89 -14.19 -4.61
CA GLY A 423 21.43 -13.27 -5.64
C GLY A 423 19.96 -13.41 -6.04
N VAL A 424 19.19 -14.21 -5.31
CA VAL A 424 17.73 -14.34 -5.45
C VAL A 424 17.05 -13.73 -4.22
N PHE A 425 16.25 -12.69 -4.46
CA PHE A 425 15.43 -12.01 -3.47
C PHE A 425 13.95 -12.32 -3.73
N ALA A 426 13.11 -12.25 -2.70
CA ALA A 426 11.66 -12.39 -2.87
C ALA A 426 10.88 -11.43 -1.97
N GLY A 427 9.73 -10.95 -2.44
CA GLY A 427 8.91 -9.95 -1.75
C GLY A 427 7.47 -9.92 -2.22
N GLY A 428 6.67 -9.00 -1.66
CA GLY A 428 5.23 -9.00 -1.86
C GLY A 428 4.54 -10.22 -1.22
N ASP A 429 3.37 -10.59 -1.75
CA ASP A 429 2.53 -11.64 -1.15
C ASP A 429 3.23 -13.01 -1.04
N ILE A 430 4.18 -13.34 -1.93
CA ILE A 430 4.85 -14.65 -1.95
C ILE A 430 5.85 -14.82 -0.81
N ALA A 431 6.34 -13.73 -0.22
CA ALA A 431 7.43 -13.80 0.73
C ALA A 431 6.93 -14.05 2.16
N GLU A 432 7.50 -15.07 2.79
CA GLU A 432 7.37 -15.32 4.22
C GLU A 432 8.57 -14.65 4.92
N ALA A 433 8.35 -13.40 5.34
CA ALA A 433 9.39 -12.52 5.87
C ALA A 433 9.19 -12.25 7.37
N PRO A 434 10.25 -11.90 8.11
CA PRO A 434 10.12 -11.47 9.51
C PRO A 434 9.23 -10.24 9.63
N VAL A 435 8.31 -10.24 10.60
CA VAL A 435 7.49 -9.06 10.93
C VAL A 435 7.77 -8.58 12.35
N LEU A 436 7.67 -7.26 12.57
CA LEU A 436 7.72 -6.71 13.91
C LEU A 436 6.37 -6.94 14.60
N ALA A 437 6.33 -8.01 15.39
CA ALA A 437 5.20 -8.42 16.22
C ALA A 437 5.70 -8.96 17.57
N TYR A 438 4.76 -9.36 18.44
CA TYR A 438 4.99 -9.87 19.81
C TYR A 438 6.10 -10.93 19.95
N ASP A 439 6.33 -11.75 18.93
CA ASP A 439 7.13 -12.97 19.01
C ASP A 439 8.44 -12.88 18.20
N ASN A 440 9.25 -11.84 18.46
CA ASN A 440 10.64 -11.67 18.00
C ASN A 440 10.94 -12.22 16.58
N ASN A 441 10.54 -11.50 15.53
CA ASN A 441 10.90 -11.80 14.13
C ASN A 441 10.32 -13.12 13.57
N LYS A 442 9.20 -13.62 14.09
CA LYS A 442 8.45 -14.70 13.43
C LYS A 442 8.16 -14.31 11.97
N ARG A 443 8.40 -15.25 11.06
CA ARG A 443 8.11 -15.05 9.65
C ARG A 443 6.63 -15.27 9.37
N ALA A 444 6.08 -14.46 8.48
CA ALA A 444 4.70 -14.59 8.02
C ALA A 444 4.59 -14.15 6.55
N ALA A 445 3.80 -14.90 5.79
CA ALA A 445 3.36 -14.48 4.46
C ALA A 445 2.06 -13.71 4.60
N ILE A 446 2.10 -12.41 4.31
CA ILE A 446 0.97 -11.48 4.55
C ILE A 446 0.67 -10.71 3.25
N GLY A 447 -0.56 -10.87 2.74
CA GLY A 447 -1.03 -10.21 1.52
C GLY A 447 -1.52 -8.78 1.75
N HIS A 448 -0.65 -7.90 2.26
CA HIS A 448 -0.98 -6.48 2.47
C HIS A 448 -0.27 -5.59 1.45
N TRP A 449 -1.01 -4.63 0.90
CA TRP A 449 -0.52 -3.72 -0.14
C TRP A 449 0.67 -2.85 0.32
N GLY A 450 0.58 -2.26 1.51
CA GLY A 450 1.68 -1.47 2.10
C GLY A 450 2.93 -2.33 2.35
N LEU A 451 2.75 -3.52 2.92
CA LEU A 451 3.86 -4.45 3.17
C LEU A 451 4.56 -4.88 1.88
N ALA A 452 3.80 -5.12 0.81
CA ALA A 452 4.38 -5.47 -0.49
C ALA A 452 5.29 -4.37 -1.04
N HIS A 453 4.86 -3.11 -0.99
CA HIS A 453 5.74 -1.99 -1.34
C HIS A 453 7.01 -1.97 -0.49
N TYR A 454 6.88 -2.18 0.82
CA TYR A 454 8.03 -2.14 1.71
C TYR A 454 9.02 -3.28 1.45
N HIS A 455 8.52 -4.50 1.16
CA HIS A 455 9.37 -5.60 0.69
C HIS A 455 10.16 -5.21 -0.55
N GLY A 456 9.53 -4.54 -1.53
CA GLY A 456 10.20 -4.03 -2.72
C GLY A 456 11.33 -3.05 -2.42
N ARG A 457 11.10 -2.10 -1.50
CA ARG A 457 12.12 -1.15 -1.06
C ARG A 457 13.30 -1.85 -0.39
N ILE A 458 13.03 -2.73 0.56
CA ILE A 458 14.09 -3.40 1.32
C ILE A 458 14.92 -4.31 0.42
N ALA A 459 14.28 -5.08 -0.48
CA ALA A 459 14.99 -5.88 -1.46
C ALA A 459 15.91 -5.01 -2.33
N ALA A 460 15.41 -3.90 -2.89
CA ALA A 460 16.21 -2.98 -3.70
C ALA A 460 17.44 -2.42 -2.94
N LEU A 461 17.25 -1.96 -1.69
CA LEU A 461 18.34 -1.46 -0.85
C LEU A 461 19.43 -2.52 -0.64
N ASN A 462 19.05 -3.77 -0.45
CA ASN A 462 20.00 -4.87 -0.24
C ASN A 462 20.62 -5.38 -1.55
N MET A 463 19.90 -5.32 -2.67
CA MET A 463 20.46 -5.56 -4.00
C MET A 463 21.58 -4.57 -4.36
N VAL A 464 21.57 -3.35 -3.78
CA VAL A 464 22.67 -2.37 -3.89
C VAL A 464 23.53 -2.30 -2.62
N SER A 465 23.55 -3.37 -1.82
CA SER A 465 24.47 -3.58 -0.69
C SER A 465 24.38 -2.56 0.46
N LYS A 466 23.18 -2.04 0.77
CA LYS A 466 22.97 -1.10 1.89
C LYS A 466 22.80 -1.79 3.27
N ALA A 467 22.60 -3.11 3.30
CA ALA A 467 22.38 -3.89 4.52
C ALA A 467 21.25 -3.37 5.43
N THR A 468 20.08 -3.11 4.83
CA THR A 468 18.91 -2.55 5.50
C THR A 468 17.93 -3.66 5.88
N PRO A 469 17.64 -3.89 7.18
CA PRO A 469 16.68 -4.90 7.59
C PRO A 469 15.22 -4.41 7.43
N LEU A 470 14.32 -5.35 7.16
CA LEU A 470 12.88 -5.15 7.20
C LEU A 470 12.43 -4.83 8.62
N LYS A 471 11.87 -3.63 8.81
CA LYS A 471 11.32 -3.15 10.09
C LYS A 471 9.94 -2.55 9.87
N THR A 472 8.90 -3.39 9.89
CA THR A 472 7.52 -2.93 9.71
C THR A 472 6.57 -3.67 10.61
N VAL A 473 5.58 -2.92 11.07
CA VAL A 473 4.38 -3.43 11.70
C VAL A 473 3.33 -3.55 10.59
N PRO A 474 2.79 -4.74 10.32
CA PRO A 474 1.81 -4.90 9.26
C PRO A 474 0.62 -3.95 9.46
N PHE A 475 0.26 -3.22 8.40
CA PHE A 475 -0.86 -2.29 8.39
C PHE A 475 -1.76 -2.59 7.20
N PHE A 476 -3.07 -2.60 7.43
CA PHE A 476 -4.09 -2.88 6.41
C PHE A 476 -5.35 -2.06 6.63
N TRP A 477 -6.14 -1.90 5.58
CA TRP A 477 -7.46 -1.28 5.64
C TRP A 477 -8.43 -1.91 4.65
N THR A 478 -9.72 -1.83 4.97
CA THR A 478 -10.82 -2.19 4.08
C THR A 478 -11.90 -1.13 4.17
N MET A 479 -12.64 -0.93 3.08
CA MET A 479 -13.80 -0.04 3.06
C MET A 479 -15.05 -0.83 2.67
N LEU A 480 -16.06 -0.79 3.55
CA LEU A 480 -17.32 -1.51 3.37
C LEU A 480 -18.46 -0.48 3.47
N PHE A 481 -19.19 -0.25 2.38
CA PHE A 481 -20.26 0.76 2.30
C PHE A 481 -19.85 2.17 2.80
N GLY A 482 -18.64 2.62 2.43
CA GLY A 482 -18.09 3.90 2.87
C GLY A 482 -17.54 3.92 4.31
N THR A 483 -17.68 2.82 5.07
CA THR A 483 -17.08 2.68 6.40
C THR A 483 -15.67 2.10 6.29
N SER A 484 -14.67 2.82 6.79
CA SER A 484 -13.27 2.39 6.77
C SER A 484 -12.89 1.66 8.06
N PHE A 485 -12.38 0.43 7.91
CA PHE A 485 -11.77 -0.35 8.98
C PHE A 485 -10.27 -0.40 8.77
N ARG A 486 -9.50 -0.28 9.85
CA ARG A 486 -8.04 -0.32 9.83
C ARG A 486 -7.54 -1.40 10.75
N TYR A 487 -6.41 -1.99 10.38
CA TYR A 487 -5.76 -3.05 11.12
C TYR A 487 -4.26 -2.74 11.24
N ALA A 488 -3.71 -2.88 12.43
CA ALA A 488 -2.27 -2.77 12.67
C ALA A 488 -1.79 -3.91 13.57
N GLY A 489 -0.62 -4.48 13.26
CA GLY A 489 -0.02 -5.59 14.01
C GLY A 489 -0.17 -6.94 13.32
N TYR A 490 0.03 -8.03 14.08
CA TYR A 490 -0.15 -9.40 13.58
C TYR A 490 -0.80 -10.28 14.65
N GLY A 491 -2.12 -10.37 14.58
CA GLY A 491 -2.97 -10.92 15.63
C GLY A 491 -3.20 -12.43 15.61
N LYS A 492 -2.58 -13.22 14.72
CA LYS A 492 -2.96 -14.64 14.53
C LYS A 492 -2.90 -15.52 15.80
N ALA A 493 -2.13 -15.11 16.82
CA ALA A 493 -1.92 -15.87 18.05
C ALA A 493 -2.63 -15.29 19.30
N PHE A 494 -3.60 -14.38 19.13
CA PHE A 494 -4.32 -13.79 20.26
C PHE A 494 -5.07 -14.85 21.08
N ASP A 495 -5.22 -14.63 22.37
CA ASP A 495 -6.06 -15.44 23.27
C ASP A 495 -7.19 -14.65 23.94
N ASP A 496 -7.20 -13.32 23.77
CA ASP A 496 -8.27 -12.47 24.24
C ASP A 496 -8.50 -11.26 23.31
N ILE A 497 -9.71 -10.73 23.33
CA ILE A 497 -10.10 -9.53 22.62
C ILE A 497 -10.71 -8.56 23.63
N VAL A 498 -10.11 -7.39 23.78
CA VAL A 498 -10.69 -6.28 24.54
C VAL A 498 -11.07 -5.16 23.59
N GLY A 499 -12.12 -4.41 23.88
CA GLY A 499 -12.48 -3.30 23.02
C GLY A 499 -13.13 -2.17 23.77
N GLY A 500 -13.26 -1.03 23.09
CA GLY A 500 -13.87 0.16 23.67
C GLY A 500 -14.30 1.18 22.63
N GLY A 501 -15.22 2.05 23.07
CA GLY A 501 -15.99 2.92 22.22
C GLY A 501 -17.41 2.40 21.98
N ASP A 502 -18.02 2.82 20.89
CA ASP A 502 -19.39 2.51 20.50
C ASP A 502 -19.41 1.61 19.27
N LEU A 503 -19.62 0.32 19.50
CA LEU A 503 -19.66 -0.69 18.44
C LEU A 503 -20.88 -0.53 17.52
N GLU A 504 -22.04 -0.18 18.09
CA GLU A 504 -23.28 -0.05 17.33
C GLU A 504 -23.17 1.05 16.27
N ASN A 505 -22.54 2.17 16.64
CA ASN A 505 -22.28 3.29 15.74
C ASN A 505 -20.95 3.22 14.99
N LEU A 506 -20.24 2.07 15.02
CA LEU A 506 -18.97 1.86 14.32
C LEU A 506 -17.93 2.95 14.65
N LYS A 507 -17.85 3.32 15.94
CA LYS A 507 -16.81 4.17 16.53
C LYS A 507 -16.09 3.36 17.62
N TYR A 508 -15.31 2.37 17.20
CA TYR A 508 -14.84 1.30 18.06
C TYR A 508 -13.39 0.90 17.78
N ALA A 509 -12.67 0.56 18.85
CA ALA A 509 -11.36 -0.07 18.80
C ALA A 509 -11.44 -1.48 19.40
N CYS A 510 -10.84 -2.45 18.71
CA CYS A 510 -10.76 -3.85 19.07
C CYS A 510 -9.28 -4.24 19.16
N TYR A 511 -8.83 -4.64 20.35
CA TYR A 511 -7.45 -4.94 20.67
C TYR A 511 -7.30 -6.45 20.88
N TYR A 512 -6.45 -7.06 20.07
CA TYR A 512 -6.15 -8.49 20.15
C TYR A 512 -4.97 -8.69 21.09
N CYS A 513 -5.21 -9.40 22.19
CA CYS A 513 -4.24 -9.58 23.27
C CYS A 513 -3.65 -10.98 23.25
N LYS A 514 -2.37 -11.08 23.63
CA LYS A 514 -1.69 -12.33 23.96
C LYS A 514 -1.13 -12.22 25.36
N GLY A 515 -1.83 -12.82 26.33
CA GLY A 515 -1.55 -12.57 27.75
C GLY A 515 -1.83 -11.11 28.11
N ASP A 516 -0.80 -10.39 28.57
CA ASP A 516 -0.89 -9.00 29.00
C ASP A 516 -0.55 -7.98 27.89
N LYS A 517 -0.09 -8.42 26.71
CA LYS A 517 0.30 -7.52 25.61
C LYS A 517 -0.75 -7.47 24.52
N VAL A 518 -0.94 -6.29 23.93
CA VAL A 518 -1.72 -6.08 22.71
C VAL A 518 -0.82 -6.34 21.50
N ILE A 519 -1.21 -7.29 20.65
CA ILE A 519 -0.41 -7.76 19.50
C ILE A 519 -0.95 -7.26 18.16
N ALA A 520 -2.19 -6.80 18.14
CA ALA A 520 -2.81 -6.13 17.02
C ALA A 520 -3.98 -5.27 17.47
N VAL A 521 -4.43 -4.37 16.60
CA VAL A 521 -5.64 -3.57 16.80
C VAL A 521 -6.42 -3.43 15.49
N THR A 522 -7.75 -3.50 15.59
CA THR A 522 -8.68 -3.05 14.55
C THR A 522 -9.41 -1.82 15.02
N THR A 523 -9.53 -0.79 14.19
CA THR A 523 -10.29 0.43 14.49
C THR A 523 -11.27 0.77 13.39
N VAL A 524 -12.42 1.31 13.79
CA VAL A 524 -13.42 1.93 12.91
C VAL A 524 -13.90 3.23 13.54
N GLY A 525 -13.85 4.33 12.80
CA GLY A 525 -14.34 5.64 13.26
C GLY A 525 -13.60 6.30 14.43
N VAL A 526 -12.44 5.78 14.85
CA VAL A 526 -11.67 6.24 16.04
C VAL A 526 -10.18 6.43 15.75
N ASP A 527 -9.86 6.99 14.59
CA ASP A 527 -8.47 7.34 14.24
C ASP A 527 -7.89 8.38 15.22
N PRO A 528 -6.57 8.37 15.48
CA PRO A 528 -5.52 7.63 14.78
C PRO A 528 -5.01 6.37 15.52
N ILE A 529 -5.83 5.71 16.35
CA ILE A 529 -5.40 4.62 17.25
C ILE A 529 -4.56 3.53 16.55
N ALA A 530 -4.97 3.05 15.37
CA ALA A 530 -4.22 2.03 14.64
C ALA A 530 -2.83 2.54 14.20
N ALA A 531 -2.73 3.79 13.75
CA ALA A 531 -1.45 4.41 13.38
C ALA A 531 -0.56 4.60 14.61
N ALA A 532 -1.12 5.07 15.74
CA ALA A 532 -0.35 5.21 16.97
C ALA A 532 0.16 3.86 17.51
N PHE A 533 -0.66 2.81 17.41
CA PHE A 533 -0.25 1.46 17.77
C PHE A 533 0.92 0.95 16.93
N ALA A 534 0.83 1.10 15.60
CA ALA A 534 1.93 0.74 14.71
C ALA A 534 3.20 1.55 15.01
N GLU A 535 3.07 2.83 15.35
CA GLU A 535 4.22 3.66 15.69
C GLU A 535 4.91 3.20 16.98
N ARG A 536 4.14 2.96 18.06
CA ARG A 536 4.69 2.45 19.32
C ARG A 536 5.44 1.13 19.11
N LEU A 537 4.82 0.15 18.45
CA LEU A 537 5.47 -1.13 18.17
C LEU A 537 6.75 -0.96 17.34
N SER A 538 6.74 -0.11 16.32
CA SER A 538 7.91 0.13 15.48
C SER A 538 9.07 0.81 16.21
N SER A 539 8.77 1.51 17.32
CA SER A 539 9.77 2.11 18.22
C SER A 539 10.29 1.14 19.29
N GLY A 540 9.82 -0.12 19.28
CA GLY A 540 10.18 -1.13 20.28
C GLY A 540 9.40 -1.01 21.59
N GLN A 541 8.35 -0.19 21.62
CA GLN A 541 7.47 -0.06 22.78
C GLN A 541 6.33 -1.08 22.70
N GLU A 542 5.87 -1.53 23.87
CA GLU A 542 4.74 -2.44 23.99
C GLU A 542 3.48 -1.68 24.40
N VAL A 543 2.32 -2.20 24.03
CA VAL A 543 1.02 -1.71 24.51
C VAL A 543 0.41 -2.80 25.38
N LEU A 544 0.16 -2.47 26.64
CA LEU A 544 -0.38 -3.42 27.61
C LEU A 544 -1.91 -3.44 27.56
N LYS A 545 -2.47 -4.62 27.84
CA LYS A 545 -3.90 -4.86 27.95
C LYS A 545 -4.54 -3.95 29.01
N SER A 546 -3.90 -3.78 30.16
CA SER A 546 -4.38 -2.89 31.23
C SER A 546 -4.53 -1.44 30.77
N THR A 547 -3.59 -0.94 29.96
CA THR A 547 -3.64 0.40 29.38
C THR A 547 -4.87 0.57 28.49
N VAL A 548 -5.10 -0.34 27.55
CA VAL A 548 -6.24 -0.23 26.61
C VAL A 548 -7.58 -0.53 27.26
N VAL A 549 -7.63 -1.28 28.36
CA VAL A 549 -8.86 -1.46 29.15
C VAL A 549 -9.21 -0.18 29.91
N SER A 550 -8.22 0.50 30.48
CA SER A 550 -8.46 1.75 31.23
C SER A 550 -8.85 2.92 30.33
N ASN A 551 -8.20 3.05 29.17
CA ASN A 551 -8.29 4.22 28.29
C ASN A 551 -8.38 3.80 26.81
N PRO A 552 -9.40 3.03 26.40
CA PRO A 552 -9.44 2.36 25.10
C PRO A 552 -9.39 3.31 23.91
N LEU A 553 -9.75 4.59 24.06
CA LEU A 553 -9.73 5.56 22.96
C LEU A 553 -8.72 6.71 23.16
N SER A 554 -7.99 6.75 24.27
CA SER A 554 -7.14 7.89 24.63
C SER A 554 -5.70 7.52 25.00
N TRP A 555 -5.38 6.24 25.21
CA TRP A 555 -4.04 5.80 25.61
C TRP A 555 -2.88 6.28 24.73
N HIS A 556 -3.17 6.63 23.47
CA HIS A 556 -2.19 7.09 22.48
C HIS A 556 -1.82 8.57 22.62
N LYS A 557 -2.52 9.31 23.49
CA LYS A 557 -2.27 10.72 23.78
C LYS A 557 -1.27 10.92 24.92
N ASP A 558 -1.05 9.86 25.70
CA ASP A 558 -0.03 9.74 26.74
C ASP A 558 1.30 9.29 26.11
#